data_AF-A0A2J2HAE9-F1
#
_entry.id   AF-A0A2J2HAE9-F1
#
_cell.length_a   1.000
_cell.length_b   1.000
_cell.length_c   1.000
_cell.angle_alpha   90.00
_cell.angle_beta   90.00
_cell.angle_gamma   90.00
#
_symmetry.space_group_name_H-M   'P 1'
#
loop_
_entity.id
_entity.type
_entity.pdbx_description
1 polymer ?
#
loop_
_entity_poly.entity_id
_entity_poly.type
_entity_poly.pdbx_seq_one_letter_code
_entity_poly.pdbx_strand_id
1 'polypeptide(L)'
;GGVYVYNVGNWDTISVREIVNVILEVSGLSPRVTYKPATPDGRGWLGDVKKMWLSIDRIVKEVGWKPSVNSKDSIRLTAEALCRELGVCE
;
A
#
# COMPACT_ATOMS: atom_id res chain seq x y z
N GLY A 1 -30.63 -17.01 5.37
CA GLY A 1 -29.82 -16.01 4.66
C GLY A 1 -28.44 -16.56 4.46
N GLY A 2 -27.84 -16.41 3.27
CA GLY A 2 -26.48 -16.88 2.99
C GLY A 2 -25.41 -15.97 3.60
N VAL A 3 -24.21 -16.49 3.78
CA VAL A 3 -23.01 -15.72 4.12
C VAL A 3 -22.18 -15.54 2.85
N TYR A 4 -21.77 -14.30 2.57
CA TYR A 4 -20.92 -13.95 1.45
C TYR A 4 -19.61 -13.35 1.96
N VAL A 5 -18.49 -13.81 1.41
CA VAL A 5 -17.14 -13.40 1.82
C VAL A 5 -16.37 -12.98 0.59
N TYR A 6 -15.92 -11.73 0.58
CA TYR A 6 -15.22 -11.13 -0.55
C TYR A 6 -13.89 -10.55 -0.10
N ASN A 7 -12.86 -10.77 -0.91
CA ASN A 7 -11.65 -9.97 -0.81
C ASN A 7 -11.93 -8.60 -1.43
N VAL A 8 -11.53 -7.54 -0.72
CA VAL A 8 -11.54 -6.17 -1.22
C VAL A 8 -10.10 -5.68 -1.19
N GLY A 9 -9.58 -5.30 -2.34
CA GLY A 9 -8.15 -5.01 -2.52
C GLY A 9 -7.87 -4.42 -3.90
N ASN A 10 -6.60 -4.43 -4.31
CA ASN A 10 -6.19 -3.88 -5.60
C ASN A 10 -5.81 -4.97 -6.62
N TRP A 11 -5.72 -4.60 -7.89
CA TRP A 11 -5.27 -5.48 -8.98
C TRP A 11 -3.78 -5.79 -8.91
N ASP A 12 -3.02 -4.96 -8.20
CA ASP A 12 -1.57 -4.98 -8.14
C ASP A 12 -1.08 -4.91 -6.68
N THR A 13 0.24 -4.87 -6.54
CA THR A 13 0.95 -4.69 -5.28
C THR A 13 2.05 -3.66 -5.47
N ILE A 14 2.51 -3.08 -4.37
CA ILE A 14 3.64 -2.16 -4.34
C ILE A 14 4.64 -2.59 -3.27
N SER A 15 5.95 -2.48 -3.56
CA SER A 15 6.98 -2.81 -2.58
C SER A 15 7.20 -1.68 -1.56
N VAL A 16 7.71 -2.01 -0.38
CA VAL A 16 8.07 -1.02 0.65
C VAL A 16 9.05 0.04 0.11
N ARG A 17 9.98 -0.35 -0.76
CA ARG A 17 10.93 0.58 -1.39
C ARG A 17 10.22 1.60 -2.28
N GLU A 18 9.25 1.15 -3.07
CA GLU A 18 8.45 2.05 -3.92
C GLU A 18 7.57 2.98 -3.10
N ILE A 19 6.99 2.50 -1.99
CA ILE A 19 6.25 3.35 -1.04
C ILE A 19 7.15 4.47 -0.50
N VAL A 20 8.36 4.13 -0.03
CA VAL A 20 9.34 5.14 0.44
C VAL A 20 9.65 6.15 -0.66
N ASN A 21 9.90 5.70 -1.89
CA ASN A 21 10.17 6.60 -3.01
C ASN A 21 9.02 7.58 -3.28
N VAL A 22 7.77 7.10 -3.28
CA VAL A 22 6.58 7.97 -3.47
C VAL A 22 6.45 9.00 -2.36
N ILE A 23 6.69 8.61 -1.10
CA ILE A 23 6.64 9.53 0.04
C ILE A 23 7.72 10.62 -0.07
N LEU A 24 8.95 10.25 -0.43
CA LEU A 24 10.04 11.22 -0.61
C LEU A 24 9.77 12.18 -1.77
N GLU A 25 9.21 11.66 -2.87
CA GLU A 25 8.81 12.46 -4.03
C GLU A 25 7.71 13.48 -3.67
N VAL A 26 6.67 13.03 -2.97
CA VAL A 26 5.55 13.89 -2.54
C VAL A 26 5.99 14.92 -1.52
N SER A 27 6.82 14.53 -0.55
CA SER A 27 7.26 15.43 0.54
C SER A 27 8.37 16.39 0.15
N GLY A 28 9.06 16.15 -0.98
CA GLY A 28 10.27 16.90 -1.35
C GLY A 28 11.46 16.70 -0.40
N LEU A 29 11.33 15.80 0.60
CA LEU A 29 12.37 15.56 1.59
C LEU A 29 13.46 14.62 1.04
N SER A 30 14.69 14.84 1.49
CA SER A 30 15.85 14.01 1.14
C SER A 30 16.57 13.42 2.36
N PRO A 31 15.90 12.63 3.22
CA PRO A 31 16.53 12.00 4.37
C PRO A 31 17.39 10.79 3.95
N ARG A 32 18.32 10.39 4.82
CA ARG A 32 19.00 9.11 4.69
C ARG A 32 18.03 7.96 5.01
N VAL A 33 17.73 7.12 4.02
CA VAL A 33 16.93 5.91 4.21
C VAL A 33 17.82 4.75 4.71
N THR A 34 17.45 4.14 5.84
CA THR A 34 18.14 2.96 6.41
C THR A 34 17.15 1.82 6.60
N TYR A 35 17.39 0.69 5.93
CA TYR A 35 16.57 -0.52 6.09
C TYR A 35 17.09 -1.37 7.24
N LYS A 36 16.21 -1.76 8.17
CA LYS A 36 16.53 -2.58 9.35
C LYS A 36 15.66 -3.85 9.38
N PRO A 37 16.04 -4.92 8.69
CA PRO A 37 15.30 -6.18 8.77
C PRO A 37 15.40 -6.78 10.17
N ALA A 38 14.29 -7.30 10.70
CA ALA A 38 14.20 -7.91 12.03
C ALA A 38 14.23 -9.45 11.98
N THR A 39 14.09 -10.05 10.80
CA THR A 39 14.16 -11.50 10.60
C THR A 39 15.23 -11.87 9.59
N PRO A 40 15.77 -13.11 9.62
CA PRO A 40 16.76 -13.58 8.64
C PRO A 40 16.29 -13.48 7.19
N ASP A 41 14.98 -13.58 6.95
CA ASP A 41 14.39 -13.46 5.63
C ASP A 41 13.96 -12.04 5.26
N GLY A 42 14.33 -11.03 6.05
CA GLY A 42 14.24 -9.62 5.69
C GLY A 42 12.92 -8.93 6.02
N ARG A 43 12.12 -9.47 6.95
CA ARG A 43 10.83 -8.91 7.36
C ARG A 43 10.97 -7.85 8.46
N GLY A 44 9.91 -7.08 8.66
CA GLY A 44 9.87 -6.04 9.69
C GLY A 44 9.77 -6.58 11.12
N TRP A 45 9.13 -7.74 11.30
CA TRP A 45 8.96 -8.42 12.59
C TRP A 45 8.55 -9.89 12.40
N LEU A 46 8.57 -10.68 13.48
CA LEU A 46 8.12 -12.07 13.45
C LEU A 46 6.61 -12.14 13.15
N GLY A 47 6.24 -12.84 12.08
CA GLY A 47 4.84 -12.97 11.65
C GLY A 47 4.38 -11.94 10.60
N ASP A 48 5.22 -10.96 10.24
CA ASP A 48 4.97 -10.06 9.09
C ASP A 48 4.78 -10.89 7.81
N VAL A 49 3.80 -10.57 6.95
CA VAL A 49 3.57 -11.30 5.70
C VAL A 49 4.32 -10.59 4.57
N LYS A 50 5.47 -11.16 4.16
CA LYS A 50 6.41 -10.55 3.21
C LYS A 50 5.82 -10.22 1.82
N LYS A 51 4.85 -11.01 1.36
CA LYS A 51 4.14 -10.80 0.09
C LYS A 51 2.66 -11.07 0.32
N MET A 52 1.83 -10.05 0.09
CA MET A 52 0.38 -10.14 0.26
C MET A 52 -0.29 -9.55 -0.97
N TRP A 53 -1.20 -10.33 -1.54
CA TRP A 53 -2.13 -9.90 -2.58
C TRP A 53 -3.35 -10.83 -2.52
N LEU A 54 -4.53 -10.26 -2.69
CA LEU A 54 -5.79 -11.01 -2.66
C LEU A 54 -6.45 -10.89 -4.03
N SER A 55 -6.83 -12.03 -4.63
CA SER A 55 -7.67 -11.98 -5.84
C SER A 55 -9.01 -11.32 -5.50
N ILE A 56 -9.38 -10.31 -6.30
CA ILE A 56 -10.66 -9.61 -6.23
C ILE A 56 -11.64 -10.08 -7.32
N ASP A 57 -11.33 -11.17 -8.02
CA ASP A 57 -12.16 -11.65 -9.13
C ASP A 57 -13.60 -11.91 -8.73
N ARG A 58 -13.81 -12.43 -7.51
CA ARG A 58 -15.15 -12.77 -7.01
C ARG A 58 -16.02 -11.53 -6.84
N ILE A 59 -15.52 -10.48 -6.17
CA ILE A 59 -16.30 -9.26 -5.95
C ILE A 59 -16.53 -8.49 -7.24
N VAL A 60 -15.55 -8.51 -8.15
CA VAL A 60 -15.68 -7.87 -9.47
C VAL A 60 -16.76 -8.56 -10.30
N LYS A 61 -16.80 -9.89 -10.30
CA LYS A 61 -17.77 -10.67 -11.08
C LYS A 61 -19.18 -10.66 -10.49
N GLU A 62 -19.30 -10.82 -9.17
CA GLU A 62 -20.62 -10.97 -8.51
C GLU A 62 -21.26 -9.62 -8.14
N VAL A 63 -20.46 -8.60 -7.82
CA VAL A 63 -20.94 -7.30 -7.31
C VAL A 63 -20.62 -6.15 -8.28
N GLY A 64 -19.62 -6.30 -9.15
CA GLY A 64 -19.21 -5.26 -10.08
C GLY A 64 -18.31 -4.18 -9.46
N TRP A 65 -17.94 -4.33 -8.19
CA TRP A 65 -16.99 -3.41 -7.54
C TRP A 65 -15.58 -3.59 -8.14
N LYS A 66 -14.89 -2.48 -8.36
CA LYS A 66 -13.49 -2.45 -8.80
C LYS A 66 -12.78 -1.21 -8.24
N PRO A 67 -11.48 -1.30 -7.91
CA PRO A 67 -10.71 -0.13 -7.52
C PRO A 67 -10.62 0.87 -8.69
N SER A 68 -10.71 2.16 -8.39
CA SER A 68 -10.59 3.24 -9.39
C SER A 68 -9.15 3.69 -9.63
N VAL A 69 -8.23 3.34 -8.73
CA VAL A 69 -6.81 3.71 -8.75
C VAL A 69 -5.96 2.50 -8.38
N ASN A 70 -4.74 2.42 -8.94
CA ASN A 70 -3.79 1.33 -8.65
C ASN A 70 -3.08 1.53 -7.29
N SER A 71 -2.26 0.56 -6.87
CA SER A 71 -1.59 0.62 -5.55
C SER A 71 -0.66 1.83 -5.41
N LYS A 72 0.11 2.17 -6.45
CA LYS A 72 1.05 3.29 -6.42
C LYS A 72 0.34 4.64 -6.30
N ASP A 73 -0.72 4.83 -7.07
CA ASP A 73 -1.53 6.06 -7.06
C ASP A 73 -2.29 6.19 -5.74
N SER A 74 -2.79 5.07 -5.18
CA SER A 74 -3.41 5.05 -3.85
C SER A 74 -2.44 5.53 -2.75
N ILE A 75 -1.20 5.04 -2.79
CA ILE A 75 -0.14 5.48 -1.85
C ILE A 75 0.19 6.95 -2.06
N ARG A 76 0.28 7.42 -3.31
CA ARG A 76 0.57 8.82 -3.63
C ARG A 76 -0.51 9.77 -3.10
N LEU A 77 -1.78 9.48 -3.38
CA LEU A 77 -2.91 10.27 -2.90
C LEU A 77 -2.94 10.33 -1.37
N THR A 78 -2.67 9.20 -0.72
CA THR A 78 -2.59 9.14 0.75
C THR A 78 -1.40 9.94 1.28
N ALA A 79 -0.24 9.82 0.64
CA ALA A 79 0.95 10.58 1.01
C ALA A 79 0.69 12.09 0.89
N GLU A 80 0.09 12.56 -0.21
CA GLU A 80 -0.26 13.97 -0.42
C GLU A 80 -1.26 14.48 0.64
N ALA A 81 -2.28 13.68 0.95
CA ALA A 81 -3.25 14.01 1.99
C ALA A 81 -2.57 14.17 3.36
N LEU A 82 -1.78 13.18 3.77
CA LEU A 82 -1.07 13.21 5.05
C LEU A 82 0.00 14.31 5.08
N CYS A 83 0.65 14.60 3.97
CA CYS A 83 1.66 15.65 3.90
C CYS A 83 1.05 17.02 4.20
N ARG A 84 -0.17 17.28 3.70
CA ARG A 84 -0.95 18.49 4.02
C ARG A 84 -1.46 18.47 5.46
N GLU A 85 -2.03 17.36 5.92
CA GLU A 85 -2.57 17.24 7.28
C GLU A 85 -1.49 17.41 8.36
N LEU A 86 -0.26 16.94 8.10
CA LEU A 86 0.86 17.00 9.03
C LEU A 86 1.73 18.26 8.88
N GLY A 87 1.45 19.12 7.88
CA GLY A 87 2.25 20.34 7.62
C GLY A 87 3.68 20.04 7.17
N VAL A 88 3.89 18.93 6.45
CA VAL A 88 5.20 18.49 5.93
C VAL A 88 5.44 19.03 4.51
N CYS A 89 4.36 19.25 3.75
CA CYS A 89 4.38 19.85 2.43
C CYS A 89 3.76 21.27 2.50
N GLU A 90 4.36 22.25 1.81
CA GLU A 90 3.75 23.58 1.55
C GLU A 90 2.63 23.50 0.51
#